data_AF-A0A9E8N116-F1
#
_entry.id   AF-A0A9E8N116-F1
#
_cell.length_a   1.000
_cell.length_b   1.000
_cell.length_c   1.000
_cell.angle_alpha   90.00
_cell.angle_beta   90.00
_cell.angle_gamma   90.00
#
_symmetry.space_group_name_H-M   'P 1'
#
loop_
_entity.id
_entity.type
_entity.pdbx_description
1 polymer ?
#
loop_
_entity_poly.entity_id
_entity_poly.type
_entity_poly.pdbx_seq_one_letter_code
_entity_poly.pdbx_strand_id
1 'polypeptide(L)'
;MSYHNQPVTITQFKWAGKLGPVRIKTTCDQCDLTTATLQDMMENEFKEKKVAFEVKPWLDNLFYCLIRGTWHAPIIMVNGKKFYQFREEEPLFDRDKLAEHVKKELGN
;
A
#
# COMPACT_ATOMS: atom_id res chain seq x y z
N MET A 1 -8.59 16.33 23.32
CA MET A 1 -8.83 15.39 22.21
C MET A 1 -7.67 14.41 22.13
N SER A 2 -7.90 13.17 22.55
CA SER A 2 -6.89 12.12 22.66
C SER A 2 -6.51 11.60 21.27
N TYR A 3 -5.26 11.80 20.83
CA TYR A 3 -4.74 11.41 19.51
C TYR A 3 -4.23 9.96 19.46
N HIS A 4 -4.71 9.04 20.30
CA HIS A 4 -4.13 7.70 20.49
C HIS A 4 -4.95 6.55 19.89
N ASN A 5 -5.72 6.81 18.82
CA ASN A 5 -6.60 5.79 18.25
C ASN A 5 -6.76 5.86 16.73
N GLN A 6 -5.82 6.49 16.03
CA GLN A 6 -5.87 6.53 14.57
C GLN A 6 -5.57 5.13 14.03
N PRO A 7 -6.47 4.53 13.24
CA PRO A 7 -6.21 3.23 12.65
C PRO A 7 -5.00 3.32 11.70
N VAL A 8 -4.11 2.34 11.78
CA VAL A 8 -2.97 2.24 10.85
C VAL A 8 -3.51 2.02 9.45
N THR A 9 -3.31 2.98 8.57
CA THR A 9 -3.88 2.91 7.21
C THR A 9 -2.81 2.42 6.24
N ILE A 10 -3.03 1.23 5.68
CA ILE A 10 -2.25 0.65 4.60
C ILE A 10 -2.91 1.06 3.28
N THR A 11 -2.18 1.82 2.47
CA THR A 11 -2.64 2.22 1.13
C THR A 11 -1.76 1.56 0.08
N GLN A 12 -2.38 0.75 -0.78
CA GLN A 12 -1.73 0.20 -1.95
C GLN A 12 -2.05 1.07 -3.17
N PHE A 13 -1.02 1.56 -3.85
CA PHE A 13 -1.16 2.17 -5.17
C PHE A 13 -0.82 1.13 -6.23
N LYS A 14 -1.86 0.64 -6.91
CA LYS A 14 -1.70 -0.31 -8.02
C LYS A 14 -1.49 0.42 -9.34
N TRP A 15 -0.84 -0.25 -10.29
CA TRP A 15 -0.68 0.22 -11.68
C TRP A 15 -2.04 0.27 -12.38
N ALA A 16 -2.81 1.30 -12.09
CA ALA A 16 -4.13 1.56 -12.62
C ALA A 16 -4.40 3.06 -12.55
N GLY A 17 -5.40 3.49 -13.32
CA GLY A 17 -5.89 4.85 -13.28
C GLY A 17 -5.89 5.54 -14.62
N LYS A 18 -6.19 6.83 -14.58
CA LYS A 18 -6.23 7.73 -15.74
C LYS A 18 -5.62 9.08 -15.40
N LEU A 19 -4.82 9.60 -16.31
CA LEU A 19 -4.32 10.98 -16.28
C LEU A 19 -4.69 11.63 -17.63
N GLY A 20 -5.81 12.35 -17.64
CA GLY A 20 -6.36 12.97 -18.84
C GLY A 20 -6.65 11.93 -19.95
N PRO A 21 -6.07 12.06 -21.15
CA PRO A 21 -6.30 11.12 -22.26
C PRO A 21 -5.59 9.77 -22.10
N VAL A 22 -4.63 9.65 -21.16
CA VAL A 22 -3.86 8.42 -20.91
C VAL A 22 -4.57 7.62 -19.83
N ARG A 23 -4.94 6.36 -20.13
CA ARG A 23 -5.52 5.41 -19.18
C ARG A 23 -4.70 4.13 -19.19
N ILE A 24 -4.33 3.65 -18.01
CA ILE A 24 -3.75 2.33 -17.86
C ILE A 24 -4.85 1.29 -18.12
N LYS A 25 -4.68 0.51 -19.18
CA LYS A 25 -5.54 -0.65 -19.52
C LYS A 25 -4.86 -1.99 -19.22
N THR A 26 -3.56 -1.96 -18.96
CA THR A 26 -2.74 -3.14 -18.69
C THR A 26 -3.01 -3.64 -17.28
N THR A 27 -3.24 -4.95 -17.15
CA THR A 27 -3.30 -5.63 -15.87
C THR A 27 -1.89 -5.81 -15.33
N CYS A 28 -1.73 -5.68 -14.02
CA CYS A 28 -0.45 -5.81 -13.34
C CYS A 28 -0.57 -7.00 -12.39
N ASP A 29 -0.14 -8.18 -12.84
CA ASP A 29 -0.26 -9.42 -12.06
C ASP A 29 0.43 -9.30 -10.70
N GLN A 30 1.54 -8.56 -10.64
CA GLN A 30 2.25 -8.26 -9.39
C GLN A 30 1.43 -7.39 -8.44
N CYS A 31 0.65 -6.45 -8.98
CA CYS A 31 -0.23 -5.59 -8.20
C CYS A 31 -1.42 -6.40 -7.66
N ASP A 32 -1.99 -7.29 -8.47
CA ASP A 32 -3.09 -8.15 -8.03
C ASP A 32 -2.61 -9.17 -6.99
N LEU A 33 -1.43 -9.76 -7.17
CA LEU A 33 -0.79 -10.63 -6.18
C LEU A 33 -0.52 -9.91 -4.85
N THR A 34 0.00 -8.67 -4.93
CA THR A 34 0.18 -7.80 -3.76
C THR A 34 -1.14 -7.51 -3.06
N THR A 35 -2.20 -7.24 -3.82
CA THR A 35 -3.53 -6.95 -3.28
C THR A 35 -4.07 -8.16 -2.52
N ALA A 36 -4.03 -9.34 -3.15
CA ALA A 36 -4.49 -10.58 -2.55
C ALA A 36 -3.72 -10.93 -1.28
N THR A 37 -2.38 -10.75 -1.30
CA THR A 37 -1.54 -10.96 -0.12
C THR A 37 -1.91 -10.00 1.01
N LEU A 38 -2.10 -8.72 0.72
CA LEU A 38 -2.50 -7.73 1.73
C LEU A 38 -3.89 -8.04 2.30
N GLN A 39 -4.85 -8.43 1.46
CA GLN A 39 -6.18 -8.83 1.92
C GLN A 39 -6.11 -10.04 2.86
N ASP A 40 -5.36 -11.08 2.48
CA ASP A 40 -5.13 -12.26 3.32
C ASP A 40 -4.52 -11.88 4.68
N MET A 41 -3.51 -11.00 4.69
CA MET A 41 -2.92 -10.49 5.94
C MET A 41 -3.93 -9.70 6.77
N MET A 42 -4.81 -8.91 6.15
CA MET A 42 -5.85 -8.17 6.86
C MET A 42 -6.85 -9.10 7.54
N GLU A 43 -7.20 -10.21 6.90
CA GLU A 43 -8.15 -11.20 7.41
C GLU A 43 -7.54 -12.16 8.43
N ASN A 44 -6.25 -12.48 8.33
CA ASN A 44 -5.57 -13.42 9.23
C ASN A 44 -4.72 -12.74 10.31
N GLU A 45 -3.82 -11.82 9.94
CA GLU A 45 -2.84 -11.22 10.85
C GLU A 45 -3.33 -9.94 11.53
N PHE A 46 -4.09 -9.13 10.81
CA PHE A 46 -4.68 -7.89 11.31
C PHE A 46 -6.15 -8.02 11.66
N LYS A 47 -6.66 -9.25 11.72
CA LYS A 47 -7.98 -9.57 12.26
C LYS A 47 -8.10 -8.94 13.65
N GLU A 48 -9.13 -8.12 13.85
CA GLU A 48 -9.42 -7.40 15.10
C GLU A 48 -8.44 -6.27 15.48
N LYS A 49 -7.44 -5.96 14.65
CA LYS A 49 -6.58 -4.79 14.83
C LYS A 49 -7.17 -3.56 14.15
N LYS A 50 -6.83 -2.36 14.64
CA LYS A 50 -7.21 -1.08 14.04
C LYS A 50 -6.36 -0.78 12.81
N VAL A 51 -6.46 -1.63 11.79
CA VAL A 51 -5.76 -1.48 10.52
C VAL A 51 -6.80 -1.29 9.43
N ALA A 52 -6.63 -0.27 8.60
CA ALA A 52 -7.46 -0.02 7.42
C ALA A 52 -6.65 -0.32 6.17
N PHE A 53 -7.24 -1.01 5.19
CA PHE A 53 -6.59 -1.30 3.91
C PHE A 53 -7.38 -0.66 2.77
N GLU A 54 -6.69 0.14 1.96
CA GLU A 54 -7.27 0.81 0.80
C GLU A 54 -6.42 0.59 -0.45
N VAL A 55 -7.07 0.34 -1.58
CA VAL A 55 -6.41 0.22 -2.88
C VAL A 55 -6.75 1.44 -3.74
N LYS A 56 -5.74 2.18 -4.17
CA LYS A 56 -5.89 3.40 -4.97
C LYS A 56 -5.19 3.25 -6.34
N PRO A 57 -5.74 3.86 -7.40
CA PRO A 57 -5.04 3.93 -8.69
C PRO A 57 -3.82 4.84 -8.58
N TRP A 58 -2.64 4.32 -8.91
CA TRP A 58 -1.39 5.07 -8.90
C TRP A 58 -1.44 6.28 -9.84
N LEU A 59 -1.98 6.12 -11.05
CA LEU A 59 -1.92 7.18 -12.06
C LEU A 59 -2.78 8.41 -11.69
N ASP A 60 -3.96 8.20 -11.08
CA ASP A 60 -4.78 9.30 -10.54
C ASP A 60 -4.10 9.97 -9.33
N ASN A 61 -3.26 9.23 -8.60
CA ASN A 61 -2.54 9.69 -7.40
C ASN A 61 -1.05 9.94 -7.67
N LEU A 62 -0.66 10.15 -8.93
CA LEU A 62 0.75 10.26 -9.32
C LEU A 62 1.44 11.40 -8.58
N PHE A 63 0.79 12.57 -8.48
CA PHE A 63 1.29 13.72 -7.72
C PHE A 63 1.52 13.39 -6.23
N TYR A 64 0.57 12.70 -5.61
CA TYR A 64 0.68 12.28 -4.21
C TYR A 64 1.87 11.33 -4.01
N CYS A 65 2.05 10.39 -4.92
CA CYS A 65 3.16 9.44 -4.91
C CYS A 65 4.52 10.13 -5.12
N LEU A 66 4.60 11.09 -6.04
CA LEU A 66 5.82 11.83 -6.34
C LEU A 66 6.31 12.66 -5.15
N ILE A 67 5.40 13.37 -4.47
CA ILE A 67 5.73 14.16 -3.26
C ILE A 67 6.28 13.26 -2.14
N ARG A 68 5.84 11.99 -2.10
CA ARG A 68 6.30 10.98 -1.13
C ARG A 68 7.54 10.19 -1.59
N GLY A 69 8.12 10.56 -2.73
CA GLY A 69 9.33 9.94 -3.26
C GLY A 69 9.12 8.51 -3.79
N THR A 70 7.90 8.20 -4.23
CA THR A 70 7.55 6.93 -4.88
C THR A 70 7.21 7.17 -6.35
N TRP A 71 7.87 6.41 -7.23
CA TRP A 71 7.84 6.69 -8.68
C TRP A 71 7.35 5.50 -9.51
N HIS A 72 7.33 4.29 -8.95
CA HIS A 72 6.96 3.06 -9.66
C HIS A 72 5.97 2.24 -8.83
N ALA A 73 4.82 1.93 -9.42
CA ALA A 73 3.85 0.99 -8.84
C ALA A 73 4.25 -0.48 -9.13
N PRO A 74 3.82 -1.45 -8.31
CA PRO A 74 3.04 -1.32 -7.08
C PRO A 74 3.77 -0.59 -5.94
N ILE A 75 3.04 0.28 -5.22
CA ILE A 75 3.53 1.00 -4.02
C ILE A 75 2.66 0.61 -2.84
N ILE A 76 3.29 0.40 -1.68
CA ILE A 76 2.61 0.21 -0.40
C ILE A 76 3.04 1.35 0.52
N MET A 77 2.05 2.06 1.05
CA MET A 77 2.23 3.08 2.06
C MET A 77 1.55 2.66 3.35
N VAL A 78 2.17 2.97 4.48
CA VAL A 78 1.60 2.77 5.82
C VAL A 78 1.55 4.13 6.50
N ASN A 79 0.36 4.56 6.94
CA ASN A 79 0.12 5.89 7.50
C ASN A 79 0.63 7.05 6.61
N GLY A 80 0.54 6.88 5.29
CA GLY A 80 1.04 7.86 4.32
C GLY A 80 2.58 7.96 4.22
N LYS A 81 3.31 7.07 4.90
CA LYS A 81 4.76 6.89 4.72
C LYS A 81 5.00 5.76 3.72
N LYS A 82 5.99 5.93 2.84
CA LYS A 82 6.44 4.88 1.92
C LYS A 82 6.97 3.70 2.73
N PHE A 83 6.36 2.53 2.56
CA PHE A 83 6.87 1.28 3.10
C PHE A 83 7.61 0.49 2.03
N TYR A 84 6.96 0.29 0.89
CA TYR A 84 7.50 -0.49 -0.22
C TYR A 84 7.17 0.17 -1.56
N GLN A 85 8.08 0.03 -2.51
CA GLN A 85 7.89 0.35 -3.91
C GLN A 85 8.45 -0.80 -4.71
N PHE A 86 7.84 -1.12 -5.85
CA PHE A 86 8.35 -2.13 -6.75
C PHE A 86 9.79 -1.82 -7.17
N ARG A 87 10.66 -2.82 -7.07
CA ARG A 87 12.04 -2.82 -7.56
C ARG A 87 12.32 -4.14 -8.25
N GLU A 88 13.09 -4.13 -9.32
CA GLU A 88 13.42 -5.36 -10.07
C GLU A 88 14.13 -6.41 -9.21
N GLU A 89 14.91 -5.96 -8.21
CA GLU A 89 15.64 -6.81 -7.27
C GLU A 89 14.75 -7.48 -6.22
N GLU A 90 13.59 -6.87 -5.92
CA GLU A 90 12.63 -7.33 -4.91
C GLU A 90 11.24 -7.14 -5.51
N PRO A 91 10.72 -8.13 -6.28
CA PRO A 91 9.43 -8.00 -6.97
C PRO A 91 8.24 -8.07 -6.02
N LEU A 92 8.42 -8.69 -4.84
CA LEU A 92 7.41 -8.83 -3.79
C LEU A 92 7.92 -8.29 -2.46
N PHE A 93 7.01 -7.73 -1.68
CA PHE A 93 7.30 -7.26 -0.33
C PHE A 93 7.27 -8.45 0.66
N ASP A 94 8.12 -8.38 1.69
CA ASP A 94 8.07 -9.35 2.78
C ASP A 94 6.84 -9.11 3.67
N ARG A 95 5.95 -10.10 3.73
CA ARG A 95 4.75 -10.08 4.59
C ARG A 95 5.11 -9.86 6.05
N ASP A 96 6.14 -10.56 6.56
CA ASP A 96 6.57 -10.49 7.95
C ASP A 96 7.09 -9.09 8.31
N LYS A 97 7.91 -8.49 7.43
CA LYS A 97 8.41 -7.12 7.64
C LYS A 97 7.27 -6.10 7.68
N LEU A 98 6.26 -6.27 6.81
CA LEU A 98 5.08 -5.39 6.82
C LEU A 98 4.30 -5.58 8.13
N ALA A 99 4.07 -6.82 8.55
CA ALA A 99 3.38 -7.12 9.79
C ALA A 99 4.10 -6.55 11.02
N GLU A 100 5.41 -6.69 11.11
CA GLU A 100 6.22 -6.10 12.17
C GLU A 100 6.15 -4.57 12.15
N HIS A 101 6.23 -3.95 10.97
CA HIS A 101 6.14 -2.50 10.85
C HIS A 101 4.78 -1.97 11.29
N VAL A 102 3.69 -2.62 10.87
CA VAL A 102 2.31 -2.26 11.27
C VAL A 102 2.10 -2.50 12.77
N LYS A 103 2.59 -3.62 13.32
CA LYS A 103 2.53 -3.90 14.77
C LYS A 103 3.28 -2.84 15.57
N LYS A 104 4.44 -2.37 15.08
CA LYS A 104 5.21 -1.29 15.70
C LYS A 104 4.45 0.04 15.67
N GLU A 105 3.79 0.36 14.57
CA GLU A 105 2.95 1.58 14.46
C GLU A 105 1.63 1.47 15.26
N LEU A 106 1.15 0.25 15.58
CA LEU A 106 -0.01 0.03 16.44
C LEU A 106 0.31 0.09 17.94
N GLY A 107 1.53 -0.29 18.33
CA GLY A 107 1.97 -0.36 19.73
C GLY A 107 2.67 0.90 20.26
N ASN A 108 2.83 1.92 19.42
CA ASN A 108 3.53 3.17 19.71
C ASN A 108 2.56 4.35 19.70
#